data_AF-A0A8T4IYF9-F1
#
_entry.id   AF-A0A8T4IYF9-F1
#
_cell.length_a   1.000
_cell.length_b   1.000
_cell.length_c   1.000
_cell.angle_alpha   90.00
_cell.angle_beta   90.00
_cell.angle_gamma   90.00
#
_symmetry.space_group_name_H-M   'P 1'
#
loop_
_entity.id
_entity.type
_entity.pdbx_description
1 polymer ?
#
loop_
_entity_poly.entity_id
_entity_poly.type
_entity_poly.pdbx_seq_one_letter_code
_entity_poly.pdbx_strand_id
1 'polypeptide(L)'
;MRITVFGATGGTGVQLVLQALDAGHEVTAVVRDPGRLAVSHERLEVITADVTDAESLVPTLEGREAALSGLGSPHNKGAGIASKGTRAILRALEQAGVSRYIAVSAAPVGPAPEGEGPLYRKVMLPLVRRAFRDVYADLAVMEEEIFASAAEWTVVRPPRLTDAPRTERYRRTLGGAVSGGHHIPRSDLAHAMLAMLGDAATVKQVVGVAI
;
A
#
# COMPACT_ATOMS: atom_id res chain seq x y z
N MET A 1 14.76 11.17 -0.03
CA MET A 1 13.45 11.85 0.00
C MET A 1 12.91 11.82 1.43
N ARG A 2 12.08 12.80 1.78
CA ARG A 2 11.25 12.83 2.99
C ARG A 2 9.91 12.18 2.70
N ILE A 3 9.62 11.05 3.34
CA ILE A 3 8.41 10.26 3.04
C ILE A 3 7.60 9.93 4.29
N THR A 4 6.29 9.85 4.15
CA THR A 4 5.38 9.42 5.21
C THR A 4 4.90 8.00 4.95
N VAL A 5 4.92 7.13 5.96
CA VAL A 5 4.44 5.75 5.86
C VAL A 5 3.24 5.55 6.79
N PHE A 6 2.07 5.36 6.20
CA PHE A 6 0.85 4.97 6.90
C PHE A 6 0.75 3.45 7.01
N GLY A 7 0.25 2.97 8.16
CA GLY A 7 0.25 1.54 8.46
C GLY A 7 1.65 0.98 8.75
N ALA A 8 2.54 1.83 9.29
CA ALA A 8 3.96 1.51 9.53
C ALA A 8 4.21 0.30 10.43
N THR A 9 3.24 -0.11 11.26
CA THR A 9 3.32 -1.31 12.12
C THR A 9 2.76 -2.58 11.49
N GLY A 10 2.21 -2.49 10.27
CA GLY A 10 1.76 -3.65 9.51
C GLY A 10 2.92 -4.37 8.83
N GLY A 11 2.72 -5.62 8.40
CA GLY A 11 3.80 -6.43 7.83
C GLY A 11 4.52 -5.76 6.63
N THR A 12 3.77 -5.13 5.72
CA THR A 12 4.38 -4.39 4.59
C THR A 12 4.90 -3.03 5.05
N GLY A 13 4.20 -2.35 5.96
CA GLY A 13 4.60 -1.04 6.49
C GLY A 13 5.97 -1.08 7.18
N VAL A 14 6.23 -2.11 7.98
CA VAL A 14 7.55 -2.28 8.64
C VAL A 14 8.65 -2.44 7.59
N GLN A 15 8.39 -3.20 6.51
CA GLN A 15 9.34 -3.36 5.41
C GLN A 15 9.58 -2.04 4.66
N LEU A 16 8.54 -1.24 4.44
CA LEU A 16 8.67 0.09 3.85
C LEU A 16 9.54 1.00 4.71
N VAL A 17 9.30 1.05 6.02
CA VAL A 17 10.10 1.87 6.95
C VAL A 17 11.57 1.43 6.93
N LEU A 18 11.83 0.14 7.14
CA LEU A 18 13.21 -0.38 7.21
C LEU A 18 13.97 -0.14 5.91
N GLN A 19 13.38 -0.46 4.76
CA GLN A 19 14.06 -0.35 3.48
C GLN A 19 14.19 1.12 3.03
N ALA A 20 13.24 1.99 3.36
CA ALA A 20 13.40 3.41 3.08
C ALA A 20 14.54 4.04 3.88
N LEU A 21 14.67 3.69 5.17
CA LEU A 21 15.77 4.16 6.01
C LEU A 21 17.12 3.66 5.48
N ASP A 22 17.21 2.39 5.08
CA ASP A 22 18.39 1.79 4.46
C ASP A 22 18.78 2.50 3.15
N ALA A 23 17.79 2.85 2.32
CA ALA A 23 17.99 3.60 1.08
C ALA A 23 18.26 5.10 1.27
N GLY A 24 18.44 5.58 2.51
CA GLY A 24 18.83 6.97 2.78
C GLY A 24 17.68 7.96 2.92
N HIS A 25 16.42 7.49 2.95
CA HIS A 25 15.26 8.37 3.11
C HIS A 25 15.09 8.84 4.56
N GLU A 26 14.47 10.02 4.70
CA GLU A 26 13.90 10.49 5.95
C GLU A 26 12.45 10.00 6.02
N VAL A 27 12.11 9.29 7.09
CA VAL A 27 10.84 8.56 7.19
C VAL A 27 10.04 9.07 8.36
N THR A 28 8.80 9.48 8.10
CA THR A 28 7.78 9.70 9.11
C THR A 28 6.87 8.48 9.18
N ALA A 29 6.98 7.68 10.24
CA ALA A 29 6.13 6.53 10.47
C ALA A 29 4.88 6.92 11.28
N VAL A 30 3.71 6.80 10.65
CA VAL A 30 2.43 7.10 11.31
C VAL A 30 1.89 5.83 11.94
N VAL A 31 1.70 5.88 13.27
CA VAL A 31 1.32 4.74 14.10
C VAL A 31 0.14 5.09 15.01
N ARG A 32 -0.59 4.06 15.44
CA ARG A 32 -1.59 4.19 16.51
C ARG A 32 -1.00 3.88 17.88
N ASP A 33 -0.04 2.96 17.91
CA ASP A 33 0.66 2.51 19.10
C ASP A 33 2.16 2.43 18.75
N PRO A 34 2.97 3.39 19.23
CA PRO A 34 4.42 3.42 18.99
C PRO A 34 5.16 2.17 19.47
N GLY A 35 4.68 1.51 20.53
CA GLY A 35 5.32 0.33 21.11
C GLY A 35 5.35 -0.87 20.16
N ARG A 36 4.57 -0.84 19.08
CA ARG A 36 4.53 -1.89 18.05
C ARG A 36 5.56 -1.70 16.94
N LEU A 37 6.21 -0.54 16.86
CA LEU A 37 7.27 -0.28 15.89
C LEU A 37 8.62 -0.40 16.57
N ALA A 38 9.22 -1.59 16.52
CA ALA A 38 10.54 -1.87 17.08
C ALA A 38 11.67 -1.45 16.11
N VAL A 39 11.65 -0.20 15.65
CA VAL A 39 12.66 0.38 14.75
C VAL A 39 13.16 1.69 15.34
N SER A 40 14.47 1.89 15.34
CA SER A 40 15.11 3.14 15.75
C SER A 40 16.15 3.54 14.72
N HIS A 41 16.14 4.80 14.29
CA HIS A 41 17.07 5.37 13.33
C HIS A 41 17.07 6.89 13.45
N GLU A 42 18.20 7.56 13.22
CA GLU A 42 18.31 9.04 13.26
C GLU A 42 17.45 9.77 12.21
N ARG A 43 16.96 9.04 11.19
CA ARG A 43 16.15 9.54 10.08
C ARG A 43 14.69 9.09 10.21
N LEU A 44 14.33 8.48 11.34
CA LEU A 44 12.98 8.01 11.61
C LEU A 44 12.32 8.93 12.63
N GLU A 45 11.23 9.56 12.21
CA GLU A 45 10.29 10.22 13.08
C GLU A 45 9.04 9.34 13.25
N VAL A 46 8.64 9.08 14.49
CA VAL A 46 7.43 8.29 14.79
C VAL A 46 6.36 9.22 15.31
N ILE A 47 5.25 9.36 14.57
CA ILE A 47 4.14 10.22 14.94
C ILE A 47 2.91 9.37 15.25
N THR A 48 2.29 9.63 16.39
CA THR A 48 1.01 9.00 16.76
C THR A 48 -0.13 9.84 16.21
N ALA A 49 -0.95 9.25 15.33
CA ALA A 49 -2.11 9.92 14.76
C ALA A 49 -3.23 8.92 14.44
N ASP A 50 -4.48 9.39 14.40
CA ASP A 50 -5.59 8.58 13.91
C ASP A 50 -5.66 8.70 12.39
N VAL A 51 -5.34 7.59 11.70
CA VAL A 51 -5.37 7.54 10.24
C VAL A 51 -6.75 7.81 9.64
N THR A 52 -7.83 7.86 10.43
CA THR A 52 -9.18 8.20 9.97
C THR A 52 -9.56 9.67 10.19
N ASP A 53 -8.70 10.46 10.83
CA ASP A 53 -8.88 11.90 11.06
C ASP A 53 -7.88 12.70 10.23
N ALA A 54 -8.36 13.38 9.19
CA ALA A 54 -7.53 14.12 8.24
C ALA A 54 -6.68 15.20 8.91
N GLU A 55 -7.25 15.93 9.89
CA GLU A 55 -6.56 17.04 10.57
C GLU A 55 -5.38 16.51 11.39
N SER A 56 -5.52 15.32 11.98
CA SER A 56 -4.41 14.66 12.70
C SER A 56 -3.26 14.23 11.78
N LEU A 57 -3.51 14.08 10.46
CA LEU A 57 -2.53 13.60 9.50
C LEU A 57 -1.76 14.73 8.82
N VAL A 58 -2.27 15.98 8.79
CA VAL A 58 -1.59 17.11 8.14
C VAL A 58 -0.15 17.30 8.67
N PRO A 59 0.11 17.33 10.00
CA PRO A 59 1.47 17.49 10.52
C PRO A 59 2.42 16.36 10.10
N THR A 60 1.88 15.17 9.80
CA THR A 60 2.68 14.02 9.35
C THR A 60 3.16 14.13 7.91
N LEU A 61 2.62 15.10 7.15
CA LEU A 61 2.86 15.30 5.72
C LEU A 61 3.57 16.63 5.43
N GLU A 62 3.57 17.60 6.35
CA GLU A 62 4.20 18.91 6.17
C GLU A 62 5.68 18.79 5.77
N GLY A 63 6.05 19.35 4.62
CA GLY A 63 7.43 19.30 4.12
C GLY A 63 7.88 17.92 3.61
N ARG A 64 7.00 16.93 3.52
CA ARG A 64 7.32 15.63 2.92
C ARG A 64 7.05 15.66 1.41
N GLU A 65 7.72 14.77 0.69
CA GLU A 65 7.68 14.69 -0.76
C GLU A 65 6.71 13.61 -1.27
N ALA A 66 6.46 12.57 -0.47
CA ALA A 66 5.57 11.48 -0.84
C ALA A 66 4.99 10.77 0.38
N ALA A 67 3.86 10.08 0.17
CA ALA A 67 3.29 9.17 1.15
C ALA A 67 3.14 7.75 0.58
N LEU A 68 3.43 6.75 1.41
CA LEU A 68 3.15 5.34 1.14
C LEU A 68 2.16 4.80 2.18
N SER A 69 1.23 3.96 1.74
CA SER A 69 0.23 3.36 2.60
C SER A 69 0.21 1.85 2.47
N GLY A 70 0.49 1.18 3.58
CA GLY A 70 0.24 -0.24 3.79
C GLY A 70 -1.05 -0.50 4.58
N LEU A 71 -2.00 0.45 4.58
CA LEU A 71 -3.25 0.31 5.32
C LEU A 71 -4.12 -0.80 4.75
N GLY A 72 -4.72 -1.57 5.65
CA GLY A 72 -5.61 -2.66 5.32
C GLY A 72 -5.80 -3.61 6.49
N SER A 73 -6.82 -4.46 6.39
CA SER A 73 -7.07 -5.51 7.37
C SER A 73 -6.83 -6.89 6.75
N PRO A 74 -6.15 -7.81 7.45
CA PRO A 74 -6.04 -9.20 7.01
C PRO A 74 -7.37 -9.98 7.14
N HIS A 75 -8.39 -9.41 7.79
CA HIS A 75 -9.67 -10.09 8.08
C HIS A 75 -10.88 -9.16 7.87
N ASN A 76 -12.03 -9.74 7.52
CA ASN A 76 -13.29 -8.99 7.30
C ASN A 76 -13.72 -8.13 8.50
N LYS A 77 -13.41 -8.54 9.74
CA LYS A 77 -13.72 -7.75 10.95
C LYS A 77 -13.07 -6.36 10.98
N GLY A 78 -11.98 -6.17 10.25
CA GLY A 78 -11.30 -4.88 10.15
C GLY A 78 -11.59 -4.14 8.84
N ALA A 79 -12.56 -4.60 8.04
CA ALA A 79 -13.00 -3.88 6.86
C ALA A 79 -13.54 -2.49 7.23
N GLY A 80 -13.30 -1.52 6.37
CA GLY A 80 -13.65 -0.11 6.53
C GLY A 80 -12.46 0.78 6.83
N ILE A 81 -11.35 0.22 7.31
CA ILE A 81 -10.15 1.01 7.65
C ILE A 81 -9.42 1.52 6.40
N ALA A 82 -9.43 0.76 5.30
CA ALA A 82 -8.69 1.13 4.10
C ALA A 82 -9.36 2.33 3.41
N SER A 83 -10.68 2.29 3.21
CA SER A 83 -11.42 3.41 2.61
C SER A 83 -11.47 4.64 3.52
N LYS A 84 -11.80 4.49 4.81
CA LYS A 84 -11.86 5.62 5.76
C LYS A 84 -10.49 6.27 5.92
N GLY A 85 -9.45 5.45 6.09
CA GLY A 85 -8.09 5.96 6.26
C GLY A 85 -7.58 6.66 5.00
N THR A 86 -7.83 6.08 3.84
CA THR A 86 -7.42 6.68 2.57
C THR A 86 -8.16 8.00 2.29
N ARG A 87 -9.45 8.12 2.61
CA ARG A 87 -10.14 9.42 2.52
C ARG A 87 -9.48 10.51 3.36
N ALA A 88 -9.11 10.18 4.59
CA ALA A 88 -8.42 11.12 5.48
C ALA A 88 -7.02 11.48 4.95
N ILE A 89 -6.26 10.48 4.48
CA ILE A 89 -4.94 10.67 3.88
C ILE A 89 -5.03 11.58 2.64
N LEU A 90 -5.95 11.32 1.72
CA LEU A 90 -6.10 12.11 0.49
C LEU A 90 -6.41 13.59 0.80
N ARG A 91 -7.27 13.85 1.79
CA ARG A 91 -7.54 15.22 2.26
C ARG A 91 -6.31 15.86 2.87
N ALA A 92 -5.59 15.13 3.72
CA ALA A 92 -4.38 15.64 4.37
C ALA A 92 -3.25 15.89 3.35
N LEU A 93 -3.12 15.06 2.31
CA LEU A 93 -2.20 15.25 1.20
C LEU A 93 -2.48 16.56 0.45
N GLU A 94 -3.75 16.82 0.14
CA GLU A 94 -4.18 18.06 -0.49
C GLU A 94 -3.85 19.28 0.37
N GLN A 95 -4.19 19.25 1.66
CA GLN A 95 -3.90 20.34 2.60
C GLN A 95 -2.38 20.59 2.78
N ALA A 96 -1.58 19.52 2.84
CA ALA A 96 -0.14 19.61 3.03
C ALA A 96 0.63 19.88 1.73
N GLY A 97 -0.04 19.90 0.57
CA GLY A 97 0.60 20.11 -0.74
C GLY A 97 1.47 18.94 -1.21
N VAL A 98 1.21 17.72 -0.75
CA VAL A 98 1.95 16.51 -1.13
C VAL A 98 1.22 15.77 -2.25
N SER A 99 1.81 15.71 -3.44
CA SER A 99 1.15 15.10 -4.62
C SER A 99 1.33 13.59 -4.70
N ARG A 100 2.51 13.04 -4.36
CA ARG A 100 2.86 11.64 -4.61
C ARG A 100 2.29 10.69 -3.55
N TYR A 101 1.45 9.74 -3.98
CA TYR A 101 0.84 8.74 -3.08
C TYR A 101 0.95 7.31 -3.63
N ILE A 102 1.40 6.35 -2.84
CA ILE A 102 1.50 4.94 -3.25
C ILE A 102 0.77 4.07 -2.23
N ALA A 103 -0.27 3.34 -2.65
CA ALA A 103 -1.11 2.55 -1.75
C ALA A 103 -1.12 1.06 -2.10
N VAL A 104 -1.10 0.20 -1.09
CA VAL A 104 -1.33 -1.24 -1.24
C VAL A 104 -2.83 -1.51 -1.30
N SER A 105 -3.25 -2.20 -2.35
CA SER A 105 -4.56 -2.84 -2.50
C SER A 105 -4.38 -4.36 -2.56
N ALA A 106 -5.15 -5.07 -3.41
CA ALA A 106 -5.04 -6.51 -3.59
C ALA A 106 -5.41 -6.93 -5.01
N ALA A 107 -4.71 -7.93 -5.56
CA ALA A 107 -4.98 -8.49 -6.88
C ALA A 107 -6.44 -8.93 -7.08
N PRO A 108 -7.14 -9.54 -6.09
CA PRO A 108 -8.54 -9.94 -6.25
C PRO A 108 -9.54 -8.80 -6.44
N VAL A 109 -9.18 -7.55 -6.13
CA VAL A 109 -10.02 -6.35 -6.41
C VAL A 109 -10.12 -6.11 -7.91
N GLY A 110 -9.01 -6.33 -8.64
CA GLY A 110 -8.96 -6.20 -10.09
C GLY A 110 -9.51 -7.42 -10.85
N PRO A 111 -9.60 -7.34 -12.18
CA PRO A 111 -9.91 -8.49 -13.01
C PRO A 111 -8.84 -9.58 -12.86
N ALA A 112 -9.22 -10.83 -13.15
CA ALA A 112 -8.23 -11.92 -13.20
C ALA A 112 -7.21 -11.63 -14.31
N PRO A 113 -5.91 -11.95 -14.11
CA PRO A 113 -4.90 -11.80 -15.14
C PRO A 113 -5.29 -12.50 -16.45
N GLU A 114 -4.89 -11.90 -17.57
CA GLU A 114 -4.88 -12.58 -18.86
C GLU A 114 -3.93 -13.80 -18.80
N GLY A 115 -4.26 -14.89 -19.47
CA GLY A 115 -3.52 -16.17 -19.39
C GLY A 115 -3.87 -17.10 -18.22
N GLU A 116 -4.63 -16.68 -17.21
CA GLU A 116 -5.04 -17.58 -16.11
C GLU A 116 -6.02 -18.68 -16.56
N GLY A 117 -5.83 -19.90 -16.03
CA GLY A 117 -6.65 -21.05 -16.38
C GLY A 117 -8.10 -20.95 -15.88
N PRO A 118 -9.05 -21.72 -16.45
CA PRO A 118 -10.45 -21.72 -16.02
C PRO A 118 -10.63 -22.07 -14.54
N LEU A 119 -9.79 -22.94 -13.98
CA LEU A 119 -9.81 -23.30 -12.56
C LEU A 119 -9.58 -22.08 -11.66
N TYR A 120 -8.55 -21.28 -11.96
CA TYR A 120 -8.26 -20.07 -11.20
C TYR A 120 -9.41 -19.06 -11.33
N ARG A 121 -9.83 -18.78 -12.57
CA ARG A 121 -10.82 -17.75 -12.87
C ARG A 121 -12.22 -18.06 -12.37
N LYS A 122 -12.68 -19.31 -12.52
CA LYS A 122 -14.07 -19.72 -12.22
C LYS A 122 -14.25 -20.32 -10.84
N VAL A 123 -13.17 -20.76 -10.17
CA VAL A 123 -13.26 -21.44 -8.87
C VAL A 123 -12.47 -20.70 -7.80
N MET A 124 -11.15 -20.58 -7.96
CA MET A 124 -10.29 -20.05 -6.89
C MET A 124 -10.57 -18.58 -6.59
N LEU A 125 -10.61 -17.72 -7.62
CA LEU A 125 -10.82 -16.29 -7.43
C LEU A 125 -12.21 -15.97 -6.83
N PRO A 126 -13.33 -16.54 -7.31
CA PRO A 126 -14.63 -16.38 -6.65
C PRO A 126 -14.65 -16.86 -5.19
N LEU A 127 -13.98 -17.97 -4.89
CA LEU A 127 -13.90 -18.49 -3.52
C LEU A 127 -13.13 -17.53 -2.59
N VAL A 128 -11.97 -17.04 -3.04
CA VAL A 128 -11.16 -16.06 -2.31
C VAL A 128 -11.95 -14.77 -2.11
N ARG A 129 -12.61 -14.26 -3.16
CA ARG A 129 -13.48 -13.08 -3.08
C ARG A 129 -14.64 -13.27 -2.10
N ARG A 130 -15.20 -14.48 -2.02
CA ARG A 130 -16.27 -14.80 -1.08
C ARG A 130 -15.77 -14.83 0.37
N ALA A 131 -14.59 -15.40 0.60
CA ALA A 131 -13.99 -15.52 1.92
C ALA A 131 -13.59 -14.16 2.51
N PHE A 132 -13.04 -13.26 1.68
CA PHE A 132 -12.57 -11.93 2.09
C PHE A 132 -13.43 -10.79 1.53
N ARG A 133 -14.73 -11.05 1.38
CA ARG A 133 -15.69 -10.14 0.73
C ARG A 133 -15.58 -8.72 1.25
N ASP A 134 -15.63 -8.55 2.57
CA ASP A 134 -15.73 -7.22 3.18
C ASP A 134 -14.40 -6.46 3.06
N VAL A 135 -13.27 -7.16 3.15
CA VAL A 135 -11.94 -6.57 2.89
C VAL A 135 -11.85 -6.09 1.44
N TYR A 136 -12.23 -6.90 0.47
CA TYR A 136 -12.12 -6.50 -0.94
C TYR A 136 -13.14 -5.44 -1.34
N ALA A 137 -14.33 -5.42 -0.72
CA ALA A 137 -15.29 -4.34 -0.89
C ALA A 137 -14.72 -3.02 -0.36
N ASP A 138 -14.09 -3.03 0.82
CA ASP A 138 -13.42 -1.85 1.38
C ASP A 138 -12.25 -1.36 0.52
N LEU A 139 -11.43 -2.28 -0.01
CA LEU A 139 -10.35 -1.94 -0.92
C LEU A 139 -10.85 -1.41 -2.27
N ALA A 140 -11.98 -1.90 -2.78
CA ALA A 140 -12.59 -1.36 -4.00
C ALA A 140 -13.03 0.11 -3.79
N VAL A 141 -13.69 0.41 -2.67
CA VAL A 141 -14.04 1.80 -2.31
C VAL A 141 -12.78 2.64 -2.11
N MET A 142 -11.74 2.11 -1.45
CA MET A 142 -10.46 2.79 -1.32
C MET A 142 -9.86 3.17 -2.68
N GLU A 143 -9.86 2.24 -3.64
CA GLU A 143 -9.35 2.49 -4.99
C GLU A 143 -10.16 3.56 -5.73
N GLU A 144 -11.50 3.54 -5.62
CA GLU A 144 -12.37 4.56 -6.23
C GLU A 144 -12.03 5.96 -5.72
N GLU A 145 -11.84 6.13 -4.41
CA GLU A 145 -11.45 7.40 -3.78
C GLU A 145 -10.08 7.87 -4.28
N ILE A 146 -9.11 6.95 -4.41
CA ILE A 146 -7.78 7.26 -4.95
C ILE A 146 -7.89 7.70 -6.41
N PHE A 147 -8.64 6.96 -7.24
CA PHE A 147 -8.79 7.25 -8.66
C PHE A 147 -9.44 8.61 -8.91
N ALA A 148 -10.40 9.00 -8.08
CA ALA A 148 -11.07 10.30 -8.14
C ALA A 148 -10.21 11.47 -7.62
N SER A 149 -9.11 11.19 -6.92
CA SER A 149 -8.28 12.23 -6.30
C SER A 149 -7.33 12.94 -7.28
N ALA A 150 -6.91 14.15 -6.90
CA ALA A 150 -5.87 14.90 -7.62
C ALA A 150 -4.46 14.32 -7.46
N ALA A 151 -4.21 13.50 -6.43
CA ALA A 151 -2.88 12.96 -6.10
C ALA A 151 -2.24 12.20 -7.28
N GLU A 152 -0.92 12.32 -7.43
CA GLU A 152 -0.10 11.50 -8.31
C GLU A 152 0.02 10.10 -7.73
N TRP A 153 -1.04 9.32 -7.89
CA TRP A 153 -1.20 8.04 -7.20
C TRP A 153 -0.60 6.86 -7.96
N THR A 154 -0.19 5.82 -7.22
CA THR A 154 0.05 4.47 -7.73
C THR A 154 -0.64 3.48 -6.81
N VAL A 155 -1.50 2.62 -7.36
CA VAL A 155 -2.16 1.55 -6.59
C VAL A 155 -1.48 0.23 -6.88
N VAL A 156 -0.90 -0.39 -5.86
CA VAL A 156 -0.18 -1.65 -5.99
C VAL A 156 -1.08 -2.81 -5.60
N ARG A 157 -1.31 -3.76 -6.51
CA ARG A 157 -2.18 -4.93 -6.31
C ARG A 157 -1.36 -6.22 -6.19
N PRO A 158 -0.86 -6.56 -4.99
CA PRO A 158 -0.19 -7.84 -4.77
C PRO A 158 -1.20 -9.00 -4.68
N PRO A 159 -0.78 -10.24 -4.99
CA PRO A 159 -1.51 -11.45 -4.64
C PRO A 159 -1.28 -11.78 -3.14
N ARG A 160 -1.16 -13.07 -2.78
CA ARG A 160 -0.94 -13.48 -1.40
C ARG A 160 0.41 -12.96 -0.86
N LEU A 161 0.37 -12.22 0.24
CA LEU A 161 1.56 -11.75 0.94
C LEU A 161 2.19 -12.86 1.79
N THR A 162 3.52 -12.90 1.82
CA THR A 162 4.31 -13.83 2.64
C THR A 162 5.41 -13.10 3.41
N ASP A 163 5.99 -13.75 4.42
CA ASP A 163 7.10 -13.22 5.23
C ASP A 163 8.45 -13.83 4.83
N ALA A 164 8.57 -14.31 3.59
CA ALA A 164 9.84 -14.81 3.07
C ALA A 164 10.88 -13.66 2.93
N PRO A 165 12.18 -13.98 2.89
CA PRO A 165 13.24 -12.99 2.65
C PRO A 165 13.08 -12.26 1.33
N ARG A 166 13.66 -11.05 1.23
CA ARG A 166 13.71 -10.26 0.00
C ARG A 166 14.48 -11.02 -1.07
N THR A 167 13.94 -11.10 -2.29
CA THR A 167 14.56 -11.78 -3.43
C THR A 167 14.86 -10.86 -4.59
N GLU A 168 14.10 -9.76 -4.71
CA GLU A 168 14.12 -8.83 -5.85
C GLU A 168 13.80 -9.51 -7.21
N ARG A 169 13.25 -10.73 -7.17
CA ARG A 169 12.89 -11.55 -8.34
C ARG A 169 11.38 -11.59 -8.56
N TYR A 170 10.74 -10.43 -8.61
CA TYR A 170 9.32 -10.28 -8.88
C TYR A 170 9.07 -9.66 -10.27
N ARG A 171 7.88 -9.90 -10.81
CA ARG A 171 7.38 -9.31 -12.04
C ARG A 171 6.40 -8.18 -11.73
N ARG A 172 6.27 -7.24 -12.67
CA ARG A 172 5.36 -6.10 -12.60
C ARG A 172 4.47 -6.04 -13.84
N THR A 173 3.22 -5.64 -13.68
CA THR A 173 2.28 -5.41 -14.78
C THR A 173 1.51 -4.13 -14.53
N LEU A 174 1.56 -3.19 -15.49
CA LEU A 174 0.75 -1.98 -15.45
C LEU A 174 -0.70 -2.30 -15.86
N GLY A 175 -1.67 -1.68 -15.18
CA GLY A 175 -3.10 -1.83 -15.44
C GLY A 175 -3.71 -3.18 -15.05
N GLY A 176 -2.93 -4.12 -14.52
CA GLY A 176 -3.41 -5.49 -14.28
C GLY A 176 -2.61 -6.28 -13.26
N ALA A 177 -3.07 -7.49 -12.99
CA ALA A 177 -2.36 -8.45 -12.15
C ALA A 177 -1.34 -9.27 -12.97
N VAL A 178 -0.30 -9.76 -12.30
CA VAL A 178 0.74 -10.58 -12.92
C VAL A 178 0.22 -12.00 -13.14
N SER A 179 0.22 -12.46 -14.40
CA SER A 179 -0.22 -13.82 -14.76
C SER A 179 0.71 -14.89 -14.17
N GLY A 180 0.13 -15.94 -13.56
CA GLY A 180 0.88 -16.98 -12.85
C GLY A 180 1.56 -16.51 -11.57
N GLY A 181 1.32 -15.25 -11.17
CA GLY A 181 1.90 -14.64 -9.97
C GLY A 181 0.96 -14.76 -8.77
N HIS A 182 1.17 -15.78 -7.94
CA HIS A 182 0.21 -16.12 -6.87
C HIS A 182 0.63 -15.67 -5.47
N HIS A 183 1.87 -15.21 -5.31
CA HIS A 183 2.36 -14.72 -4.03
C HIS A 183 3.49 -13.69 -4.21
N ILE A 184 3.81 -12.98 -3.13
CA ILE A 184 4.98 -12.10 -3.05
C ILE A 184 5.43 -11.93 -1.59
N PRO A 185 6.74 -11.91 -1.29
CA PRO A 185 7.24 -11.48 0.00
C PRO A 185 6.89 -10.01 0.28
N ARG A 186 6.50 -9.68 1.52
CA ARG A 186 6.23 -8.29 1.91
C ARG A 186 7.46 -7.39 1.73
N SER A 187 8.65 -7.96 1.88
CA SER A 187 9.94 -7.32 1.62
C SER A 187 10.13 -6.96 0.14
N ASP A 188 9.76 -7.85 -0.78
CA ASP A 188 9.80 -7.58 -2.23
C ASP A 188 8.71 -6.59 -2.67
N LEU A 189 7.53 -6.65 -2.06
CA LEU A 189 6.49 -5.66 -2.29
C LEU A 189 6.94 -4.26 -1.86
N ALA A 190 7.54 -4.13 -0.66
CA ALA A 190 8.08 -2.86 -0.18
C ALA A 190 9.19 -2.33 -1.10
N HIS A 191 10.09 -3.21 -1.54
CA HIS A 191 11.13 -2.86 -2.51
C HIS A 191 10.52 -2.32 -3.82
N ALA A 192 9.51 -3.00 -4.36
CA ALA A 192 8.80 -2.57 -5.55
C ALA A 192 8.13 -1.19 -5.37
N MET A 193 7.47 -0.97 -4.23
CA MET A 193 6.81 0.30 -3.92
C MET A 193 7.80 1.46 -3.80
N LEU A 194 8.96 1.25 -3.16
CA LEU A 194 9.99 2.28 -3.04
C LEU A 194 10.59 2.64 -4.40
N ALA A 195 10.80 1.66 -5.28
CA ALA A 195 11.24 1.92 -6.65
C ALA A 195 10.22 2.75 -7.45
N MET A 196 8.93 2.68 -7.12
CA MET A 196 7.87 3.45 -7.78
C MET A 196 7.85 4.93 -7.37
N LEU A 197 8.53 5.33 -6.29
CA LEU A 197 8.54 6.73 -5.83
C LEU A 197 9.03 7.69 -6.91
N GLY A 198 10.08 7.33 -7.64
CA GLY A 198 10.66 8.12 -8.73
C GLY A 198 10.27 7.65 -10.15
N ASP A 199 9.40 6.65 -10.29
CA ASP A 199 9.04 6.08 -11.59
C ASP A 199 7.77 6.73 -12.15
N ALA A 200 7.95 7.70 -13.05
CA ALA A 200 6.86 8.42 -13.70
C ALA A 200 5.90 7.51 -14.50
N ALA A 201 6.36 6.34 -14.97
CA ALA A 201 5.51 5.39 -15.69
C ALA A 201 4.46 4.73 -14.79
N THR A 202 4.59 4.86 -13.47
CA THR A 202 3.68 4.29 -12.47
C THR A 202 2.64 5.29 -11.95
N VAL A 203 2.76 6.57 -12.34
CA VAL A 203 1.84 7.63 -11.94
C VAL A 203 0.48 7.43 -12.63
N LYS A 204 -0.59 7.52 -11.84
CA LYS A 204 -1.98 7.21 -12.24
C LYS A 204 -2.11 5.79 -12.82
N GLN A 205 -1.30 4.84 -12.33
CA GLN A 205 -1.36 3.44 -12.71
C GLN A 205 -1.71 2.52 -11.55
N VAL A 206 -2.48 1.48 -11.89
CA VAL A 206 -2.53 0.26 -11.08
C VAL A 206 -1.33 -0.62 -11.46
N VAL A 207 -0.63 -1.18 -10.49
CA VAL A 207 0.54 -2.03 -10.72
C VAL A 207 0.37 -3.36 -9.99
N GLY A 208 0.24 -4.45 -10.75
CA GLY A 208 0.35 -5.81 -10.21
C GLY A 208 1.81 -6.13 -9.92
N VAL A 209 2.10 -6.73 -8.77
CA VAL A 209 3.46 -7.15 -8.39
C VAL A 209 3.38 -8.54 -7.77
N ALA A 210 4.10 -9.50 -8.36
CA ALA A 210 4.08 -10.89 -7.90
C ALA A 210 5.33 -11.67 -8.34
N ILE A 211 5.58 -12.79 -7.68
CA ILE A 211 6.48 -13.85 -8.15
C ILE A 211 5.66 -14.83 -8.98
#